data_AF-U9UGZ4-F1
#
_entry.id   AF-U9UGZ4-F1
#
_cell.length_a   1.000
_cell.length_b   1.000
_cell.length_c   1.000
_cell.angle_alpha   90.00
_cell.angle_beta   90.00
_cell.angle_gamma   90.00
#
_symmetry.space_group_name_H-M   'P 1'
#
loop_
_entity.id
_entity.type
_entity.pdbx_description
1 polymer ?
#
loop_
_entity_poly.entity_id
_entity_poly.type
_entity_poly.pdbx_seq_one_letter_code
_entity_poly.pdbx_strand_id
1 'polypeptide(L)'
;MSVTTEGSEEISVSVTRETRQASKINQICTKIDKILTQKQNQTLVKFTLPELDECNEYVQQAVFDRYHAEMIGKDLFIKIDGGHKTRIQFKLNSSADTHNPNWFVTQGTDCKMMENKYKSDVGIWFNWPTHAQLSKPYVNACPPPDVYIEVFYNRDPDRGFAFEKLTVIQQNLLAIEFIGIALPDTLGPVRQNPNPGVASVPATPLNPPNVRPSRAPYFVYWNGTNTVYYKIDWNEHLVLLCGWTMELNIVLDTISRP
;
A
#
# COMPACT_ATOMS: atom_id res chain seq x y z
N MET A 1 11.87 7.10 60.66
CA MET A 1 11.96 7.57 59.27
C MET A 1 11.90 6.36 58.37
N SER A 2 10.71 6.07 57.83
CA SER A 2 10.50 5.02 56.82
C SER A 2 10.77 5.63 55.45
N VAL A 3 11.88 5.23 54.84
CA VAL A 3 12.20 5.61 53.45
C VAL A 3 11.51 4.59 52.55
N THR A 4 10.44 5.03 51.90
CA THR A 4 9.72 4.27 50.86
C THR A 4 10.62 4.12 49.63
N THR A 5 11.10 2.90 49.39
CA THR A 5 11.82 2.49 48.18
C THR A 5 10.84 2.09 47.07
N GLU A 6 10.00 3.02 46.61
CA GLU A 6 9.08 2.74 45.49
C GLU A 6 9.70 3.01 44.12
N GLY A 7 10.82 3.75 44.04
CA GLY A 7 11.45 4.13 42.75
C GLY A 7 12.43 3.12 42.12
N SER A 8 12.93 2.13 42.85
CA SER A 8 14.00 1.23 42.37
C SER A 8 13.47 0.02 41.58
N GLU A 9 12.33 -0.53 42.01
CA GLU A 9 11.71 -1.68 41.35
C GLU A 9 11.06 -1.29 40.01
N GLU A 10 10.40 -0.14 39.92
CA GLU A 10 9.83 0.34 38.65
C GLU A 10 10.89 0.59 37.57
N ILE A 11 12.05 1.15 37.94
CA ILE A 11 13.16 1.42 37.00
C ILE A 11 13.83 0.11 36.55
N SER A 12 14.03 -0.85 37.44
CA SER A 12 14.66 -2.13 37.07
C SER A 12 13.73 -3.03 36.24
N VAL A 13 12.42 -3.00 36.51
CA VAL A 13 11.40 -3.72 35.73
C VAL A 13 11.23 -3.11 34.34
N SER A 14 11.23 -1.78 34.20
CA SER A 14 11.11 -1.12 32.90
C SER A 14 12.31 -1.42 31.99
N VAL A 15 13.54 -1.29 32.52
CA VAL A 15 14.78 -1.60 31.79
C VAL A 15 14.83 -3.07 31.35
N THR A 16 14.37 -4.00 32.20
CA THR A 16 14.33 -5.43 31.86
C THR A 16 13.30 -5.71 30.76
N ARG A 17 12.15 -5.01 30.76
CA ARG A 17 11.10 -5.15 29.76
C ARG A 17 11.54 -4.62 28.39
N GLU A 18 12.15 -3.44 28.35
CA GLU A 18 12.68 -2.84 27.10
C GLU A 18 13.77 -3.72 26.48
N THR A 19 14.67 -4.26 27.30
CA THR A 19 15.75 -5.15 26.83
C THR A 19 15.20 -6.44 26.21
N ARG A 20 14.13 -7.01 26.80
CA ARG A 20 13.46 -8.20 26.25
C ARG A 20 12.74 -7.91 24.93
N GLN A 21 12.07 -6.77 24.81
CA GLN A 21 11.41 -6.35 23.57
C GLN A 21 12.43 -6.17 22.44
N ALA A 22 13.52 -5.45 22.69
CA ALA A 22 14.59 -5.22 21.70
C ALA A 22 15.21 -6.55 21.21
N SER A 23 15.47 -7.49 22.13
CA SER A 23 15.97 -8.82 21.78
C SER A 23 15.02 -9.59 20.85
N LYS A 24 13.72 -9.57 21.15
CA LYS A 24 12.70 -10.24 20.33
C LYS A 24 12.58 -9.61 18.94
N ILE A 25 12.60 -8.28 18.84
CA ILE A 25 12.60 -7.56 17.56
C ILE A 25 13.78 -8.00 16.71
N ASN A 26 14.99 -7.99 17.27
CA ASN A 26 16.21 -8.37 16.55
C ASN A 26 16.16 -9.82 16.05
N GLN A 27 15.65 -10.74 16.88
CA GLN A 27 15.49 -12.15 16.50
C GLN A 27 14.56 -12.31 15.29
N ILE A 28 13.41 -11.63 15.28
CA ILE A 28 12.45 -11.69 14.18
C ILE A 28 13.05 -11.06 12.92
N CYS A 29 13.66 -9.87 13.03
CA CYS A 29 14.28 -9.17 11.91
C CYS A 29 15.38 -10.02 11.25
N THR A 30 16.21 -10.69 12.05
CA THR A 30 17.28 -11.58 11.54
C THR A 30 16.73 -12.72 10.69
N LYS A 31 15.58 -13.31 11.09
CA LYS A 31 14.91 -14.35 10.30
C LYS A 31 14.36 -13.79 8.99
N ILE A 32 13.75 -12.60 9.04
CA ILE A 32 13.22 -11.93 7.85
C ILE A 32 14.34 -11.63 6.86
N ASP A 33 15.42 -10.99 7.31
CA ASP A 33 16.58 -10.63 6.48
C ASP A 33 17.20 -11.86 5.79
N LYS A 34 17.33 -12.97 6.52
CA LYS A 34 17.85 -14.23 5.97
C LYS A 34 16.98 -14.78 4.83
N ILE A 35 15.67 -14.66 4.90
CA ILE A 35 14.76 -15.12 3.84
C ILE A 35 14.75 -14.13 2.68
N LEU A 36 14.77 -12.82 2.95
CA LEU A 36 14.82 -11.79 1.90
C LEU A 36 16.07 -11.95 1.02
N THR A 37 17.23 -12.24 1.62
CA THR A 37 18.47 -12.52 0.86
C THR A 37 18.37 -13.76 -0.03
N GLN A 38 17.49 -14.72 0.27
CA GLN A 38 17.25 -15.91 -0.56
C GLN A 38 16.21 -15.67 -1.67
N LYS A 39 15.43 -14.57 -1.58
CA LYS A 39 14.28 -14.30 -2.45
C LYS A 39 14.42 -13.01 -3.27
N GLN A 40 15.65 -12.65 -3.62
CA GLN A 40 15.98 -11.40 -4.33
C GLN A 40 15.24 -11.19 -5.67
N ASN A 41 14.76 -12.26 -6.31
CA ASN A 41 14.04 -12.19 -7.59
C ASN A 41 12.50 -12.10 -7.44
N GLN A 42 11.98 -11.96 -6.22
CA GLN A 42 10.55 -11.82 -5.96
C GLN A 42 10.18 -10.35 -5.76
N THR A 43 8.99 -9.96 -6.22
CA THR A 43 8.42 -8.62 -6.00
C THR A 43 7.54 -8.56 -4.75
N LEU A 44 7.20 -9.71 -4.17
CA LEU A 44 6.43 -9.85 -2.95
C LEU A 44 6.88 -11.12 -2.23
N VAL A 45 7.18 -11.01 -0.95
CA VAL A 45 7.61 -12.13 -0.10
C VAL A 45 6.62 -12.31 1.04
N LYS A 46 5.99 -13.50 1.08
CA LYS A 46 5.16 -13.95 2.20
C LYS A 46 6.01 -14.65 3.26
N PHE A 47 5.72 -14.35 4.53
CA PHE A 47 6.28 -14.96 5.71
C PHE A 47 5.15 -15.42 6.63
N THR A 48 5.24 -16.64 7.13
CA THR A 48 4.39 -17.13 8.21
C THR A 48 5.25 -17.15 9.48
N LEU A 49 4.98 -16.21 10.40
CA LEU A 49 5.77 -16.01 11.61
C LEU A 49 4.86 -16.10 12.84
N PRO A 50 4.55 -17.32 13.33
CA PRO A 50 3.73 -17.49 14.54
C PRO A 50 4.28 -16.71 15.74
N GLU A 51 5.61 -16.60 15.84
CA GLU A 51 6.26 -15.84 16.92
C GLU A 51 5.98 -14.34 16.89
N LEU A 52 5.55 -13.77 15.75
CA LEU A 52 5.17 -12.36 15.63
C LEU A 52 3.74 -12.14 16.14
N ASP A 53 2.85 -13.12 15.95
CA ASP A 53 1.47 -13.12 16.48
C ASP A 53 1.46 -13.13 18.01
N GLU A 54 2.39 -13.87 18.63
CA GLU A 54 2.58 -13.94 20.08
C GLU A 54 3.22 -12.68 20.69
N CYS A 55 3.72 -11.76 19.86
CA CYS A 55 4.37 -10.54 20.34
C CYS A 55 3.34 -9.46 20.68
N ASN A 56 3.69 -8.60 21.64
CA ASN A 56 2.90 -7.39 21.92
C ASN A 56 2.93 -6.40 20.73
N GLU A 57 1.98 -5.48 20.72
CA GLU A 57 1.79 -4.48 19.65
C GLU A 57 3.03 -3.62 19.36
N TYR A 58 3.88 -3.35 20.36
CA TYR A 58 5.11 -2.57 20.18
C TYR A 58 6.16 -3.32 19.35
N VAL A 59 6.36 -4.60 19.67
CA VAL A 59 7.29 -5.46 18.90
C VAL A 59 6.76 -5.66 17.49
N GLN A 60 5.45 -5.86 17.35
CA GLN A 60 4.80 -5.92 16.04
C GLN A 60 5.07 -4.64 15.24
N GLN A 61 4.65 -3.47 15.74
CA GLN A 61 4.83 -2.16 15.09
C GLN A 61 6.29 -1.95 14.66
N ALA A 62 7.27 -2.25 15.52
CA ALA A 62 8.68 -2.08 15.18
C ALA A 62 9.15 -2.95 14.00
N VAL A 63 8.63 -4.18 13.89
CA VAL A 63 8.91 -5.06 12.74
C VAL A 63 8.23 -4.51 11.48
N PHE A 64 6.98 -4.07 11.59
CA PHE A 64 6.25 -3.46 10.46
C PHE A 64 6.93 -2.20 9.94
N ASP A 65 7.32 -1.28 10.83
CA ASP A 65 8.01 -0.03 10.49
C ASP A 65 9.32 -0.30 9.77
N ARG A 66 10.08 -1.30 10.24
CA ARG A 66 11.39 -1.64 9.67
C ARG A 66 11.29 -2.15 8.23
N TYR A 67 10.25 -2.92 7.92
CA TYR A 67 10.12 -3.60 6.63
C TYR A 67 9.04 -2.99 5.72
N HIS A 68 8.32 -1.96 6.19
CA HIS A 68 7.11 -1.44 5.56
C HIS A 68 6.13 -2.55 5.17
N ALA A 69 5.98 -3.54 6.05
CA ALA A 69 5.28 -4.78 5.75
C ALA A 69 3.76 -4.63 5.86
N GLU A 70 3.04 -5.55 5.20
CA GLU A 70 1.60 -5.74 5.33
C GLU A 70 1.31 -7.04 6.07
N MET A 71 0.14 -7.14 6.71
CA MET A 71 -0.30 -8.39 7.33
C MET A 71 -1.72 -8.75 6.92
N ILE A 72 -1.87 -9.96 6.40
CA ILE A 72 -3.16 -10.56 6.06
C ILE A 72 -3.31 -11.83 6.88
N GLY A 73 -4.32 -11.87 7.74
CA GLY A 73 -4.45 -12.90 8.76
C GLY A 73 -3.17 -12.99 9.60
N LYS A 74 -2.48 -14.13 9.53
CA LYS A 74 -1.23 -14.40 10.29
C LYS A 74 0.03 -14.27 9.44
N ASP A 75 -0.12 -13.95 8.17
CA ASP A 75 1.00 -13.87 7.24
C ASP A 75 1.46 -12.43 7.09
N LEU A 76 2.77 -12.24 7.15
CA LEU A 76 3.46 -10.98 6.88
C LEU A 76 3.89 -10.95 5.41
N PHE A 77 3.67 -9.83 4.74
CA PHE A 77 4.00 -9.61 3.34
C PHE A 77 4.94 -8.42 3.23
N ILE A 78 6.07 -8.61 2.54
CA ILE A 78 7.02 -7.53 2.24
C ILE A 78 7.03 -7.35 0.72
N LYS A 79 6.62 -6.16 0.27
CA LYS A 79 6.72 -5.74 -1.14
C LYS A 79 8.15 -5.29 -1.45
N ILE A 80 8.65 -5.72 -2.60
CA ILE A 80 9.94 -5.29 -3.15
C ILE A 80 9.63 -4.46 -4.39
N ASP A 81 9.33 -3.18 -4.16
CA ASP A 81 8.92 -2.26 -5.21
C ASP A 81 10.14 -1.60 -5.87
N GLY A 82 10.21 -1.70 -7.19
CA GLY A 82 11.21 -1.01 -8.00
C GLY A 82 10.89 0.48 -8.19
N GLY A 83 11.87 1.23 -8.70
CA GLY A 83 11.77 2.69 -8.88
C GLY A 83 10.58 3.16 -9.71
N HIS A 84 10.12 2.37 -10.69
CA HIS A 84 8.94 2.71 -11.49
C HIS A 84 7.66 2.76 -10.65
N LYS A 85 7.43 1.75 -9.80
CA LYS A 85 6.26 1.70 -8.92
C LYS A 85 6.28 2.87 -7.95
N THR A 86 7.37 3.05 -7.20
CA THR A 86 7.47 4.11 -6.18
C THR A 86 7.38 5.50 -6.80
N ARG A 87 7.89 5.70 -8.03
CA ARG A 87 7.74 6.95 -8.77
C ARG A 87 6.30 7.22 -9.23
N ILE A 88 5.55 6.19 -9.65
CA ILE A 88 4.12 6.31 -9.97
C ILE A 88 3.34 6.67 -8.72
N GLN A 89 3.54 5.93 -7.63
CA GLN A 89 2.90 6.20 -6.34
C GLN A 89 3.15 7.65 -5.90
N PHE A 90 4.37 8.17 -6.07
CA PHE A 90 4.73 9.53 -5.68
C PHE A 90 3.98 10.57 -6.50
N LYS A 91 3.91 10.37 -7.82
CA LYS A 91 3.19 11.27 -8.73
C LYS A 91 1.67 11.24 -8.48
N LEU A 92 1.11 10.07 -8.20
CA LEU A 92 -0.31 9.92 -7.84
C LEU A 92 -0.61 10.67 -6.54
N ASN A 93 0.21 10.47 -5.50
CA ASN A 93 0.11 11.19 -4.24
C ASN A 93 0.14 12.72 -4.45
N SER A 94 1.15 13.22 -5.16
CA SER A 94 1.28 14.66 -5.45
C SER A 94 0.12 15.21 -6.28
N SER A 95 -0.41 14.44 -7.23
CA SER A 95 -1.54 14.87 -8.05
C SER A 95 -2.85 14.95 -7.26
N ALA A 96 -3.13 13.98 -6.39
CA ALA A 96 -4.30 13.99 -5.53
C ALA A 96 -4.23 15.12 -4.48
N ASP A 97 -3.06 15.33 -3.86
CA ASP A 97 -2.82 16.41 -2.91
C ASP A 97 -3.01 17.79 -3.57
N THR A 98 -2.53 17.96 -4.81
CA THR A 98 -2.75 19.18 -5.60
C THR A 98 -4.21 19.39 -5.96
N HIS A 99 -4.93 18.30 -6.25
CA HIS A 99 -6.36 18.36 -6.60
C HIS A 99 -7.19 18.88 -5.41
N ASN A 100 -6.91 18.39 -4.21
CA ASN A 100 -7.58 18.89 -3.01
C ASN A 100 -6.64 18.86 -1.78
N PRO A 101 -6.08 20.01 -1.37
CA PRO A 101 -5.14 20.08 -0.27
C PRO A 101 -5.78 19.90 1.12
N ASN A 102 -7.12 19.81 1.19
CA ASN A 102 -7.80 19.48 2.44
C ASN A 102 -7.85 17.96 2.71
N TRP A 103 -7.59 17.14 1.70
CA TRP A 103 -7.49 15.70 1.88
C TRP A 103 -6.16 15.33 2.53
N PHE A 104 -6.18 14.26 3.31
CA PHE A 104 -4.93 13.62 3.73
C PHE A 104 -4.56 12.59 2.65
N VAL A 105 -3.52 12.88 1.87
CA VAL A 105 -3.01 12.00 0.81
C VAL A 105 -1.63 11.53 1.19
N THR A 106 -1.38 10.23 1.12
CA THR A 106 -0.11 9.67 1.55
C THR A 106 0.21 8.35 0.87
N GLN A 107 1.50 8.09 0.72
CA GLN A 107 2.02 6.83 0.22
C GLN A 107 2.27 5.88 1.38
N GLY A 108 1.79 4.65 1.26
CA GLY A 108 2.19 3.60 2.19
C GLY A 108 1.94 3.92 3.67
N THR A 109 0.85 4.59 4.00
CA THR A 109 0.45 4.75 5.41
C THR A 109 -0.23 3.49 5.87
N ASP A 110 0.23 2.99 7.02
CA ASP A 110 -0.31 1.79 7.61
C ASP A 110 -1.65 2.12 8.24
N CYS A 111 -2.71 1.44 7.82
CA CYS A 111 -3.98 1.48 8.52
C CYS A 111 -4.50 0.08 8.80
N LYS A 112 -4.84 -0.19 10.06
CA LYS A 112 -5.44 -1.45 10.45
C LYS A 112 -6.88 -1.50 9.93
N MET A 113 -7.04 -2.05 8.73
CA MET A 113 -8.33 -2.26 8.08
C MET A 113 -8.85 -3.66 8.43
N MET A 114 -9.80 -3.73 9.38
CA MET A 114 -10.53 -4.96 9.73
C MET A 114 -9.62 -6.10 10.17
N GLU A 115 -8.81 -5.85 11.20
CA GLU A 115 -7.81 -6.78 11.77
C GLU A 115 -6.62 -7.12 10.88
N ASN A 116 -6.79 -7.06 9.56
CA ASN A 116 -5.70 -7.03 8.61
C ASN A 116 -5.00 -5.67 8.64
N LYS A 117 -3.69 -5.69 8.40
CA LYS A 117 -2.87 -4.49 8.27
C LYS A 117 -2.55 -4.33 6.80
N TYR A 118 -3.57 -3.95 6.05
CA TYR A 118 -3.42 -3.59 4.64
C TYR A 118 -2.77 -2.23 4.51
N LYS A 119 -1.94 -2.11 3.48
CA LYS A 119 -1.28 -0.86 3.13
C LYS A 119 -1.62 -0.55 1.68
N SER A 120 -2.32 0.55 1.48
CA SER A 120 -2.49 1.11 0.14
C SER A 120 -1.16 1.69 -0.31
N ASP A 121 -0.83 1.50 -1.59
CA ASP A 121 0.34 2.16 -2.16
C ASP A 121 0.15 3.68 -2.16
N VAL A 122 -1.08 4.15 -2.44
CA VAL A 122 -1.54 5.52 -2.20
C VAL A 122 -2.93 5.47 -1.57
N GLY A 123 -3.11 6.13 -0.44
CA GLY A 123 -4.39 6.28 0.23
C GLY A 123 -4.80 7.75 0.29
N ILE A 124 -6.10 8.01 0.09
CA ILE A 124 -6.71 9.34 0.21
C ILE A 124 -7.81 9.27 1.27
N TRP A 125 -7.74 10.16 2.25
CA TRP A 125 -8.79 10.36 3.24
C TRP A 125 -9.37 11.77 3.09
N PHE A 126 -10.69 11.87 2.95
CA PHE A 126 -11.40 13.14 2.90
C PHE A 126 -11.42 13.83 4.26
N ASN A 127 -11.37 13.02 5.34
CA ASN A 127 -11.22 13.49 6.70
C ASN A 127 -9.88 13.03 7.26
N TRP A 128 -9.13 13.96 7.83
CA TRP A 128 -7.84 13.65 8.42
C TRP A 128 -7.97 12.62 9.55
N PRO A 129 -7.16 11.54 9.53
CA PRO A 129 -7.00 10.71 10.71
C PRO A 129 -6.44 11.55 11.87
N THR A 130 -6.77 11.18 13.10
CA THR A 130 -6.31 11.88 14.30
C THR A 130 -4.79 11.77 14.46
N HIS A 131 -4.18 12.69 15.23
CA HIS A 131 -2.74 12.64 15.50
C HIS A 131 -2.28 11.29 16.08
N ALA A 132 -3.07 10.69 16.97
CA ALA A 132 -2.75 9.39 17.57
C ALA A 132 -2.78 8.24 16.54
N GLN A 133 -3.74 8.29 15.61
CA GLN A 133 -3.84 7.35 14.49
C GLN A 133 -2.65 7.50 13.54
N LEU A 134 -2.29 8.72 13.15
CA LEU A 134 -1.14 8.97 12.28
C LEU A 134 0.20 8.59 12.92
N SER A 135 0.32 8.76 14.24
CA SER A 135 1.59 8.50 14.95
C SER A 135 1.79 7.03 15.31
N LYS A 136 0.70 6.30 15.59
CA LYS A 136 0.73 4.89 16.04
C LYS A 136 -0.46 4.10 15.48
N PRO A 137 -0.53 3.88 14.16
CA PRO A 137 -1.72 3.30 13.52
C PRO A 137 -2.02 1.84 13.89
N TYR A 138 -1.06 1.10 14.43
CA TYR A 138 -1.31 -0.27 14.90
C TYR A 138 -2.01 -0.31 16.26
N VAL A 139 -1.67 0.65 17.13
CA VAL A 139 -2.27 0.80 18.46
C VAL A 139 -3.60 1.53 18.35
N ASN A 140 -3.65 2.55 17.49
CA ASN A 140 -4.82 3.39 17.28
C ASN A 140 -5.40 3.11 15.90
N ALA A 141 -6.46 2.30 15.83
CA ALA A 141 -7.13 1.96 14.57
C ALA A 141 -7.52 3.25 13.82
N CYS A 142 -7.01 3.43 12.60
CA CYS A 142 -7.44 4.49 11.69
C CYS A 142 -8.60 4.04 10.80
N PRO A 143 -9.41 5.01 10.33
CA PRO A 143 -10.39 4.71 9.29
C PRO A 143 -9.69 4.22 8.01
N PRO A 144 -10.32 3.35 7.21
CA PRO A 144 -9.84 3.06 5.87
C PRO A 144 -9.79 4.34 5.02
N PRO A 145 -8.93 4.41 3.99
CA PRO A 145 -8.98 5.51 3.04
C PRO A 145 -10.30 5.50 2.25
N ASP A 146 -10.78 6.67 1.87
CA ASP A 146 -11.93 6.85 0.98
C ASP A 146 -11.58 6.43 -0.46
N VAL A 147 -10.33 6.66 -0.89
CA VAL A 147 -9.78 6.15 -2.16
C VAL A 147 -8.54 5.29 -1.90
N TYR A 148 -8.56 4.06 -2.36
CA TYR A 148 -7.50 3.06 -2.17
C TYR A 148 -6.84 2.73 -3.51
N ILE A 149 -5.54 3.00 -3.63
CA ILE A 149 -4.78 2.73 -4.86
C ILE A 149 -3.70 1.69 -4.63
N GLU A 150 -3.66 0.71 -5.52
CA GLU A 150 -2.65 -0.36 -5.55
C GLU A 150 -1.93 -0.37 -6.90
N VAL A 151 -0.61 -0.36 -6.91
CA VAL A 151 0.24 -0.43 -8.11
C VAL A 151 1.00 -1.75 -8.12
N PHE A 152 0.67 -2.63 -9.07
CA PHE A 152 1.21 -3.99 -9.11
C PHE A 152 1.73 -4.35 -10.50
N TYR A 153 2.75 -5.20 -10.58
CA TYR A 153 3.13 -5.83 -11.85
C TYR A 153 2.07 -6.86 -12.24
N ASN A 154 1.75 -6.93 -13.54
CA ASN A 154 0.79 -7.89 -14.10
C ASN A 154 1.35 -9.32 -14.16
N ARG A 155 1.90 -9.79 -13.04
CA ARG A 155 2.50 -11.10 -12.82
C ARG A 155 2.27 -11.52 -11.37
N ASP A 156 2.11 -12.82 -11.15
CA ASP A 156 1.99 -13.36 -9.81
C ASP A 156 3.38 -13.52 -9.16
N PRO A 157 3.50 -13.30 -7.84
CA PRO A 157 2.40 -13.16 -6.88
C PRO A 157 1.78 -11.74 -6.76
N ASP A 158 2.40 -10.71 -7.33
CA ASP A 158 2.04 -9.30 -7.13
C ASP A 158 0.60 -8.98 -7.56
N ARG A 159 0.23 -9.40 -8.77
CA ARG A 159 -1.14 -9.28 -9.29
C ARG A 159 -2.15 -10.03 -8.41
N GLY A 160 -1.87 -11.28 -8.07
CA GLY A 160 -2.75 -12.09 -7.21
C GLY A 160 -3.04 -11.40 -5.89
N PHE A 161 -1.99 -10.84 -5.26
CA PHE A 161 -2.10 -10.10 -4.01
C PHE A 161 -2.97 -8.83 -4.12
N ALA A 162 -2.80 -8.05 -5.19
CA ALA A 162 -3.66 -6.88 -5.43
C ALA A 162 -5.14 -7.25 -5.59
N PHE A 163 -5.46 -8.38 -6.24
CA PHE A 163 -6.84 -8.85 -6.39
C PHE A 163 -7.41 -9.49 -5.13
N GLU A 164 -6.57 -10.08 -4.26
CA GLU A 164 -6.98 -10.52 -2.93
C GLU A 164 -7.46 -9.32 -2.09
N LYS A 165 -6.69 -8.22 -2.11
CA LYS A 165 -7.10 -6.96 -1.48
C LYS A 165 -8.42 -6.43 -2.02
N LEU A 166 -8.56 -6.36 -3.35
CA LEU A 166 -9.81 -5.91 -3.99
C LEU A 166 -11.00 -6.76 -3.53
N THR A 167 -10.83 -8.08 -3.45
CA THR A 167 -11.90 -8.98 -2.98
C THR A 167 -12.31 -8.67 -1.55
N VAL A 168 -11.35 -8.44 -0.66
CA VAL A 168 -11.61 -8.09 0.75
C VAL A 168 -12.29 -6.73 0.87
N ILE A 169 -11.86 -5.74 0.09
CA ILE A 169 -12.48 -4.42 0.03
C ILE A 169 -13.93 -4.53 -0.48
N GLN A 170 -14.17 -5.29 -1.54
CA GLN A 170 -15.51 -5.51 -2.11
C GLN A 170 -16.49 -6.19 -1.14
N GLN A 171 -16.00 -7.07 -0.26
CA GLN A 171 -16.86 -7.79 0.66
C GLN A 171 -17.23 -6.98 1.91
N ASN A 172 -16.37 -6.04 2.32
CA ASN A 172 -16.47 -5.46 3.65
C ASN A 172 -16.42 -3.92 3.69
N LEU A 173 -15.96 -3.27 2.62
CA LEU A 173 -15.62 -1.84 2.59
C LEU A 173 -16.21 -1.16 1.34
N LEU A 174 -17.52 -1.29 1.17
CA LEU A 174 -18.29 -0.81 0.01
C LEU A 174 -18.20 0.69 -0.26
N ALA A 175 -17.80 1.49 0.74
CA ALA A 175 -17.63 2.93 0.62
C ALA A 175 -16.29 3.33 -0.01
N ILE A 176 -15.34 2.41 -0.14
CA ILE A 176 -14.02 2.70 -0.70
C ILE A 176 -14.10 2.74 -2.22
N GLU A 177 -13.50 3.77 -2.81
CA GLU A 177 -13.21 3.81 -4.22
C GLU A 177 -11.84 3.17 -4.49
N PHE A 178 -11.79 2.05 -5.22
CA PHE A 178 -10.56 1.30 -5.44
C PHE A 178 -10.02 1.46 -6.87
N ILE A 179 -8.70 1.67 -6.97
CA ILE A 179 -7.97 1.70 -8.23
C ILE A 179 -6.79 0.74 -8.15
N GLY A 180 -6.77 -0.27 -9.01
CA GLY A 180 -5.62 -1.14 -9.22
C GLY A 180 -4.93 -0.81 -10.53
N ILE A 181 -3.65 -0.43 -10.51
CA ILE A 181 -2.86 -0.09 -11.69
C ILE A 181 -1.89 -1.23 -11.98
N ALA A 182 -2.13 -1.93 -13.09
CA ALA A 182 -1.30 -3.04 -13.54
C ALA A 182 -0.18 -2.54 -14.44
N LEU A 183 1.07 -2.79 -14.05
CA LEU A 183 2.28 -2.47 -14.81
C LEU A 183 2.76 -3.67 -15.63
N PRO A 184 3.40 -3.47 -16.79
CA PRO A 184 4.00 -4.56 -17.52
C PRO A 184 5.20 -5.15 -16.75
N ASP A 185 5.30 -6.48 -16.75
CA ASP A 185 6.50 -7.22 -16.29
C ASP A 185 7.42 -7.52 -17.49
N THR A 186 7.73 -6.49 -18.28
CA THR A 186 8.57 -6.61 -19.47
C THR A 186 9.88 -5.87 -19.28
N LEU A 187 10.96 -6.41 -19.86
CA LEU A 187 12.32 -5.86 -19.76
C LEU A 187 12.55 -4.56 -20.54
N GLY A 188 11.57 -4.09 -21.32
CA GLY A 188 11.70 -2.91 -22.18
C GLY A 188 10.69 -1.82 -21.85
N PRO A 189 11.06 -0.54 -22.04
CA PRO A 189 10.17 0.59 -21.81
C PRO A 189 9.00 0.57 -22.81
N VAL A 190 7.85 1.08 -22.39
CA VAL A 190 6.76 1.35 -23.33
C VAL A 190 7.13 2.51 -24.26
N ARG A 191 6.51 2.57 -25.44
CA ARG A 191 6.74 3.66 -26.39
C ARG A 191 6.39 5.01 -25.76
N GLN A 192 7.26 6.00 -25.94
CA GLN A 192 7.04 7.37 -25.48
C GLN A 192 5.79 8.00 -26.09
N ASN A 193 5.27 9.03 -25.42
CA ASN A 193 4.08 9.76 -25.86
C ASN A 193 4.29 10.34 -27.28
N PRO A 194 3.51 9.93 -28.28
CA PRO A 194 3.63 10.45 -29.64
C PRO A 194 3.15 11.90 -29.76
N ASN A 195 2.30 12.37 -28.82
CA ASN A 195 1.66 13.68 -28.86
C ASN A 195 1.76 14.38 -27.48
N PRO A 196 2.97 14.77 -27.04
CA PRO A 196 3.14 15.45 -25.76
C PRO A 196 2.46 16.83 -25.75
N GLY A 197 1.80 17.17 -24.64
CA GLY A 197 1.18 18.49 -24.44
C GLY A 197 -0.25 18.62 -25.00
N VAL A 198 -0.80 17.58 -25.60
CA VAL A 198 -2.22 17.55 -25.99
C VAL A 198 -3.10 17.40 -24.74
N ALA A 199 -4.26 18.05 -24.75
CA ALA A 199 -5.24 17.92 -23.68
C ALA A 199 -5.70 16.47 -23.52
N SER A 200 -5.82 16.03 -22.27
CA SER A 200 -6.27 14.67 -21.98
C SER A 200 -7.77 14.50 -22.24
N VAL A 201 -8.18 13.30 -22.62
CA VAL A 201 -9.59 12.92 -22.81
C VAL A 201 -10.00 11.82 -21.82
N PRO A 202 -11.30 11.68 -21.50
CA PRO A 202 -11.74 10.60 -20.62
C PRO A 202 -11.39 9.21 -21.19
N ALA A 203 -10.80 8.36 -20.36
CA ALA A 203 -10.50 6.98 -20.71
C ALA A 203 -11.78 6.20 -20.98
N THR A 204 -11.76 5.35 -22.01
CA THR A 204 -12.92 4.54 -22.38
C THR A 204 -12.84 3.15 -21.73
N PRO A 205 -13.88 2.68 -21.04
CA PRO A 205 -13.89 1.34 -20.46
C PRO A 205 -13.81 0.29 -21.57
N LEU A 206 -13.23 -0.85 -21.23
CA LEU A 206 -13.20 -1.98 -22.17
C LEU A 206 -14.60 -2.50 -22.46
N ASN A 207 -14.72 -3.19 -23.60
CA ASN A 207 -15.95 -3.86 -23.98
C ASN A 207 -15.65 -5.36 -24.18
N PRO A 208 -16.16 -6.26 -23.31
CA PRO A 208 -16.97 -5.98 -22.12
C PRO A 208 -16.14 -5.36 -20.96
N PRO A 209 -16.76 -4.53 -20.10
CA PRO A 209 -16.06 -3.73 -19.08
C PRO A 209 -15.50 -4.54 -17.92
N ASN A 210 -16.05 -5.72 -17.67
CA ASN A 210 -15.68 -6.59 -16.55
C ASN A 210 -14.63 -7.66 -16.93
N VAL A 211 -14.08 -7.60 -18.15
CA VAL A 211 -13.05 -8.54 -18.59
C VAL A 211 -11.66 -7.91 -18.48
N ARG A 212 -10.85 -8.49 -17.59
CA ARG A 212 -9.47 -8.06 -17.35
C ARG A 212 -8.59 -8.25 -18.60
N PRO A 213 -7.81 -7.24 -19.01
CA PRO A 213 -6.78 -7.40 -20.02
C PRO A 213 -5.74 -8.46 -19.65
N SER A 214 -5.29 -9.23 -20.64
CA SER A 214 -4.16 -10.15 -20.45
C SER A 214 -2.81 -9.41 -20.37
N ARG A 215 -2.71 -8.24 -20.98
CA ARG A 215 -1.48 -7.43 -21.06
C ARG A 215 -1.65 -6.07 -20.39
N ALA A 216 -0.64 -5.69 -19.63
CA ALA A 216 -0.47 -4.36 -19.05
C ALA A 216 0.19 -3.39 -20.06
N PRO A 217 0.06 -2.06 -19.87
CA PRO A 217 -0.60 -1.40 -18.74
C PRO A 217 -2.12 -1.33 -18.86
N TYR A 218 -2.81 -1.53 -17.74
CA TYR A 218 -4.26 -1.37 -17.58
C TYR A 218 -4.56 -0.93 -16.15
N PHE A 219 -5.74 -0.38 -15.90
CA PHE A 219 -6.25 -0.28 -14.53
C PHE A 219 -7.58 -1.00 -14.37
N VAL A 220 -7.82 -1.45 -13.14
CA VAL A 220 -9.10 -1.91 -12.63
C VAL A 220 -9.63 -0.82 -11.71
N TYR A 221 -10.88 -0.46 -11.92
CA TYR A 221 -11.58 0.55 -11.16
C TYR A 221 -12.82 -0.08 -10.52
N TRP A 222 -12.99 0.12 -9.23
CA TRP A 222 -14.18 -0.29 -8.50
C TRP A 222 -14.74 0.87 -7.69
N ASN A 223 -16.01 1.18 -7.95
CA ASN A 223 -16.69 2.36 -7.43
C ASN A 223 -17.71 2.03 -6.33
N GLY A 224 -17.49 0.93 -5.60
CA GLY A 224 -18.46 0.39 -4.64
C GLY A 224 -19.49 -0.57 -5.24
N THR A 225 -19.73 -0.54 -6.57
CA THR A 225 -20.73 -1.40 -7.23
C THR A 225 -20.14 -2.24 -8.35
N ASN A 226 -19.50 -1.62 -9.34
CA ASN A 226 -19.05 -2.30 -10.56
C ASN A 226 -17.52 -2.35 -10.62
N THR A 227 -16.99 -3.50 -11.05
CA THR A 227 -15.58 -3.61 -11.44
C THR A 227 -15.46 -3.34 -12.93
N VAL A 228 -14.68 -2.34 -13.31
CA VAL A 228 -14.49 -1.90 -14.69
C VAL A 228 -13.00 -1.86 -15.03
N TYR A 229 -12.64 -2.37 -16.20
CA TYR A 229 -11.27 -2.38 -16.70
C TYR A 229 -11.09 -1.39 -17.85
N TYR A 230 -9.91 -0.79 -17.88
CA TYR A 230 -9.49 0.18 -18.89
C TYR A 230 -8.08 -0.14 -19.35
N LYS A 231 -7.80 0.01 -20.64
CA LYS A 231 -6.40 0.10 -21.08
C LYS A 231 -5.86 1.49 -20.71
N ILE A 232 -4.58 1.54 -20.39
CA ILE A 232 -3.90 2.82 -20.16
C ILE A 232 -3.32 3.27 -21.49
N ASP A 233 -3.75 4.43 -21.98
CA ASP A 233 -3.22 5.07 -23.18
C ASP A 233 -2.77 6.52 -22.90
N TRP A 234 -1.99 7.07 -23.83
CA TRP A 234 -1.44 8.41 -23.74
C TRP A 234 -2.53 9.47 -23.86
N ASN A 235 -2.40 10.52 -23.06
CA ASN A 235 -3.31 11.67 -23.02
C ASN A 235 -4.76 11.26 -22.72
N GLU A 236 -4.91 10.27 -21.85
CA GLU A 236 -6.20 9.91 -21.27
C GLU A 236 -6.21 10.20 -19.76
N HIS A 237 -7.39 10.38 -19.19
CA HIS A 237 -7.60 10.55 -17.76
C HIS A 237 -8.81 9.73 -17.26
N LEU A 238 -8.79 9.39 -15.97
CA LEU A 238 -9.94 8.82 -15.28
C LEU A 238 -10.53 9.86 -14.32
N VAL A 239 -11.84 10.08 -14.38
CA VAL A 239 -12.55 10.90 -13.39
C VAL A 239 -13.11 9.98 -12.31
N LEU A 240 -12.62 10.16 -11.09
CA LEU A 240 -13.06 9.42 -9.91
C LEU A 240 -14.37 9.99 -9.32
N LEU A 241 -15.08 9.20 -8.52
CA LEU A 241 -16.29 9.64 -7.80
C LEU A 241 -15.99 10.82 -6.88
N CYS A 242 -14.79 10.87 -6.32
CA CYS A 242 -14.34 11.97 -5.47
C CYS A 242 -14.10 13.29 -6.24
N GLY A 243 -14.24 13.29 -7.57
CA GLY A 243 -14.01 14.45 -8.44
C GLY A 243 -12.56 14.60 -8.91
N TRP A 244 -11.64 13.77 -8.43
CA TRP A 244 -10.25 13.81 -8.88
C TRP A 244 -10.12 13.28 -10.31
N THR A 245 -9.56 14.13 -11.19
CA THR A 245 -9.12 13.74 -12.53
C THR A 245 -7.70 13.17 -12.47
N MET A 246 -7.59 11.85 -12.52
CA MET A 246 -6.31 11.13 -12.51
C MET A 246 -5.77 11.00 -13.95
N GLU A 247 -4.72 11.76 -14.24
CA GLU A 247 -4.02 11.72 -15.54
C GLU A 247 -3.26 10.40 -15.74
N LEU A 248 -3.57 9.65 -16.80
CA LEU A 248 -2.94 8.35 -17.07
C LEU A 248 -1.48 8.49 -17.54
N ASN A 249 -1.10 9.67 -18.03
CA ASN A 249 0.27 10.02 -18.35
C ASN A 249 1.20 9.86 -17.12
N ILE A 250 0.69 9.98 -15.89
CA ILE A 250 1.46 9.71 -14.65
C ILE A 250 2.11 8.33 -14.69
N VAL A 251 1.38 7.33 -15.18
CA VAL A 251 1.85 5.94 -15.31
C VAL A 251 2.81 5.83 -16.48
N LEU A 252 2.36 6.20 -17.68
CA LEU A 252 3.09 5.96 -18.92
C LEU A 252 4.42 6.74 -18.98
N ASP A 253 4.47 8.00 -18.51
CA ASP A 253 5.70 8.80 -18.44
C ASP A 253 6.78 8.16 -17.57
N THR A 254 6.37 7.29 -16.64
CA THR A 254 7.27 6.61 -15.72
C THR A 254 7.79 5.32 -16.33
N ILE A 255 6.91 4.49 -16.91
CA ILE A 255 7.31 3.19 -17.51
C ILE A 255 7.82 3.30 -18.96
N SER A 256 7.78 4.49 -19.56
CA SER A 256 8.40 4.77 -20.87
C SER A 256 9.86 5.24 -20.74
N ARG A 257 10.36 5.40 -19.52
CA ARG A 257 11.75 5.76 -19.24
C ARG A 257 12.60 4.49 -19.11
N PRO A 258 13.89 4.57 -19.49
CA PRO A 258 14.84 3.47 -19.30
C PRO A 258 15.10 3.19 -17.81
#